data_AF-A0A248LD42-F1
#
_entry.id   AF-A0A248LD42-F1
#
_cell.length_a   1.000
_cell.length_b   1.000
_cell.length_c   1.000
_cell.angle_alpha   90.00
_cell.angle_beta   90.00
_cell.angle_gamma   90.00
#
_symmetry.space_group_name_H-M   'P 1'
#
loop_
_entity.id
_entity.type
_entity.pdbx_description
1 polymer ?
#
loop_
_entity_poly.entity_id
_entity_poly.type
_entity_poly.pdbx_seq_one_letter_code
_entity_poly.pdbx_strand_id
1 'polypeptide(L)' 'MNHIQSFLQKTIYLTGFCLLAVACIDLFKRQQTRGPKWVWGLTIFSVNYIGPLLYLAWGRHPADNVNKQSAD' A
#
# COMPACT_ATOMS: atom_id res chain seq x y z
N MET A 1 25.15 1.89 13.29
CA MET A 1 24.14 2.24 12.26
C MET A 1 23.25 1.05 11.87
N ASN A 2 23.81 -0.15 11.65
CA ASN A 2 23.06 -1.33 11.15
C ASN A 2 22.08 -1.96 12.17
N HIS A 3 22.34 -1.83 13.47
CA HIS A 3 21.50 -2.42 14.52
C HIS A 3 20.15 -1.71 14.71
N ILE A 4 20.09 -0.40 14.49
CA ILE A 4 18.85 0.37 14.58
C ILE A 4 17.96 0.03 13.37
N GLN A 5 18.56 -0.07 12.18
CA GLN A 5 17.85 -0.45 10.96
C GLN A 5 17.23 -1.84 11.06
N SER A 6 17.95 -2.82 11.61
CA SER A 6 17.42 -4.18 11.78
C SER A 6 16.27 -4.23 12.79
N PHE A 7 16.29 -3.42 13.84
CA PHE A 7 15.17 -3.32 14.78
C PHE A 7 13.92 -2.71 14.14
N LEU A 8 14.09 -1.63 13.36
CA LEU A 8 12.98 -0.97 12.66
C LEU A 8 12.34 -1.91 11.63
N GLN A 9 13.15 -2.58 10.81
CA GLN A 9 12.67 -3.53 9.82
C GLN A 9 11.91 -4.69 10.45
N LYS A 10 12.46 -5.29 11.51
CA LYS A 10 11.81 -6.41 12.22
C LYS A 10 10.46 -6.01 12.78
N THR A 11 10.36 -4.83 13.37
CA THR A 11 9.09 -4.33 13.94
C THR A 11 8.03 -4.17 12.85
N ILE A 12 8.36 -3.50 11.74
CA ILE A 12 7.42 -3.27 10.63
C ILE A 12 6.96 -4.59 10.02
N TYR A 13 7.89 -5.52 9.73
CA TYR A 13 7.54 -6.81 9.15
C TYR A 13 6.73 -7.69 10.12
N LEU A 14 7.05 -7.69 11.41
CA LEU A 14 6.31 -8.44 12.41
C LEU A 14 4.87 -7.93 12.52
N THR A 15 4.69 -6.61 12.64
CA THR A 15 3.36 -5.99 12.70
C THR A 15 2.58 -6.24 11.40
N GLY A 16 3.19 -6.00 10.24
CA GLY A 16 2.54 -6.23 8.94
C GLY A 16 2.11 -7.69 8.75
N PHE A 17 2.97 -8.64 9.12
CA PHE A 17 2.65 -10.07 9.05
C PHE A 17 1.53 -10.47 10.01
N CYS A 18 1.56 -9.97 11.25
CA CYS A 18 0.48 -10.20 12.22
C CYS A 18 -0.86 -9.65 11.72
N LEU A 19 -0.88 -8.43 11.18
CA LEU A 19 -2.09 -7.83 10.61
C LEU A 19 -2.60 -8.64 9.40
N LEU A 20 -1.70 -9.05 8.50
CA LEU A 20 -2.06 -9.88 7.35
C LEU A 20 -2.69 -11.20 7.79
N ALA A 21 -2.06 -11.89 8.76
CA ALA A 21 -2.57 -13.16 9.28
C ALA A 21 -3.93 -12.99 9.94
N VAL A 22 -4.09 -11.99 10.81
CA VAL A 22 -5.37 -11.71 11.47
C VAL A 22 -6.46 -11.35 10.46
N ALA A 23 -6.16 -10.51 9.47
CA ALA A 23 -7.12 -10.13 8.43
C ALA A 23 -7.52 -11.32 7.55
N CYS A 24 -6.59 -12.19 7.18
CA CYS A 24 -6.90 -13.42 6.46
C CYS A 24 -7.79 -14.35 7.30
N ILE A 25 -7.44 -14.59 8.56
CA ILE A 25 -8.25 -15.44 9.46
C ILE A 25 -9.65 -14.84 9.65
N ASP A 26 -9.75 -13.54 9.87
CA ASP A 26 -11.03 -12.82 9.98
C ASP A 26 -11.86 -12.97 8.69
N LEU A 27 -11.24 -12.83 7.52
CA LEU A 27 -11.90 -13.01 6.23
C LEU A 27 -12.42 -14.45 6.03
N PHE A 28 -11.64 -15.46 6.41
CA PHE A 28 -12.07 -16.86 6.33
C PHE A 28 -13.18 -17.19 7.33
N LYS A 29 -13.12 -16.64 8.54
CA LYS A 29 -14.12 -16.87 9.60
C LYS A 29 -15.45 -16.18 9.31
N ARG A 30 -15.46 -15.05 8.59
CA ARG A 30 -16.71 -14.34 8.26
C ARG A 30 -17.55 -15.14 7.27
N GLN A 31 -18.80 -15.40 7.62
CA GLN A 31 -19.75 -16.08 6.74
C GLN A 31 -20.18 -15.18 5.56
N GLN A 32 -20.36 -13.89 5.81
CA GLN A 32 -20.70 -12.89 4.79
C GLN A 32 -19.77 -11.68 4.87
N THR A 33 -19.34 -11.21 3.70
CA THR A 33 -18.60 -9.98 3.50
C THR A 33 -19.40 -9.05 2.61
N ARG A 34 -19.15 -7.73 2.70
CA ARG A 34 -19.78 -6.76 1.79
C ARG A 34 -19.16 -6.96 0.39
N GLY A 35 -19.80 -7.76 -0.44
CA GLY A 35 -19.27 -8.17 -1.75
C GLY A 35 -18.50 -9.50 -1.73
N PRO A 36 -17.96 -9.93 -2.89
CA PRO A 36 -17.34 -11.24 -3.04
C PRO A 36 -16.13 -11.42 -2.12
N LYS A 37 -16.04 -12.56 -1.42
CA LYS A 37 -14.94 -12.86 -0.48
C LYS A 37 -13.56 -12.74 -1.10
N TRP A 38 -13.41 -13.13 -2.37
CA TRP A 38 -12.13 -13.08 -3.08
C TRP A 38 -11.61 -11.65 -3.27
N VAL A 39 -12.50 -10.66 -3.41
CA VAL A 39 -12.13 -9.24 -3.56
C VAL A 39 -11.45 -8.74 -2.29
N TRP A 40 -11.98 -9.09 -1.12
CA TRP A 40 -11.38 -8.74 0.15
C TRP A 40 -10.01 -9.38 0.35
N GLY A 41 -9.84 -10.62 -0.11
CA GLY A 41 -8.52 -11.27 -0.14
C GLY A 41 -7.52 -10.47 -0.99
N LEU A 42 -7.92 -10.07 -2.20
CA LEU A 42 -7.08 -9.25 -3.07
C LEU A 42 -6.73 -7.89 -2.43
N THR A 43 -7.70 -7.23 -1.79
CA THR A 43 -7.50 -5.95 -1.09
C THR A 43 -6.48 -6.04 0.04
N ILE A 44 -6.57 -7.07 0.88
CA ILE A 44 -5.65 -7.30 2.02
C ILE A 44 -4.19 -7.37 1.53
N PHE A 45 -3.94 -7.99 0.38
CA PHE A 45 -2.60 -8.05 -0.22
C PHE A 45 -2.23 -6.78 -1.00
N SER A 46 -3.19 -6.17 -1.69
CA SER A 46 -2.93 -5.09 -2.64
C SER A 46 -2.76 -3.71 -2.00
N VAL A 47 -3.22 -3.51 -0.75
CA VAL A 47 -3.20 -2.21 -0.07
C VAL A 47 -1.81 -1.53 -0.05
N ASN A 48 -0.73 -2.32 0.06
CA ASN A 48 0.65 -1.80 0.03
C ASN A 48 1.05 -1.24 -1.33
N TYR A 49 0.42 -1.71 -2.41
CA TYR A 49 0.69 -1.28 -3.78
C TYR A 49 -0.26 -0.19 -4.25
N ILE A 50 -1.49 -0.14 -3.72
CA ILE A 50 -2.51 0.84 -4.13
C ILE A 50 -2.01 2.27 -3.91
N GLY A 51 -1.33 2.56 -2.80
CA GLY A 51 -0.81 3.91 -2.52
C GLY A 51 0.13 4.43 -3.61
N PRO A 52 1.25 3.72 -3.89
CA PRO A 52 2.13 4.06 -5.01
C PRO A 52 1.42 4.08 -6.35
N LEU A 53 0.54 3.10 -6.62
CA LEU A 53 -0.16 3.00 -7.90
C LEU A 53 -1.05 4.21 -8.15
N LEU A 54 -1.76 4.70 -7.13
CA LEU A 54 -2.56 5.93 -7.21
C LEU A 54 -1.68 7.17 -7.40
N TYR A 55 -0.53 7.24 -6.72
CA TYR A 55 0.42 8.34 -6.92
C TYR A 55 0.95 8.39 -8.35
N LEU A 56 1.33 7.24 -8.93
CA LEU A 56 1.78 7.18 -10.31
C LEU A 56 0.63 7.46 -11.31
N ALA A 57 -0.57 6.98 -11.03
CA ALA A 57 -1.70 7.15 -11.94
C ALA A 57 -2.22 8.60 -11.97
N TRP A 58 -2.36 9.23 -10.80
CA TRP A 58 -3.04 10.52 -10.65
C TRP A 58 -2.15 11.62 -10.08
N GLY A 59 -1.21 11.26 -9.20
CA GLY A 59 -0.35 12.23 -8.50
C GLY A 59 0.78 12.81 -9.36
N ARG A 60 1.16 12.15 -10.47
CA ARG A 60 2.20 12.67 -11.35
C ARG A 60 1.65 13.81 -12.22
N HIS A 61 2.06 15.04 -11.92
CA HIS A 61 1.88 16.15 -12.86
C HIS A 61 3.10 16.19 -13.80
N PRO A 62 2.92 16.11 -15.14
CA PRO A 62 3.99 16.38 -16.07
C PRO A 62 4.45 17.83 -15.90
N ALA A 63 5.74 18.07 -15.66
CA ALA A 63 6.27 19.42 -15.65
C ALA A 63 6.40 19.90 -17.10
N ASP A 64 5.38 20.55 -17.65
CA ASP A 64 5.35 20.94 -19.06
C ASP A 64 5.11 22.43 -19.32
N ASN A 65 5.75 23.36 -18.59
CA ASN A 65 5.77 24.78 -18.98
C ASN A 65 6.78 25.70 -18.28
N VAL A 66 7.81 25.20 -17.58
CA VAL A 66 8.83 26.09 -16.97
C VAL A 66 9.67 26.85 -18.02
N ASN A 67 9.70 26.38 -19.27
CA ASN A 67 10.58 26.96 -20.31
C ASN A 67 9.88 27.88 -21.34
N LYS A 68 8.66 28.35 -21.05
CA LYS A 68 7.96 29.33 -21.91
C LYS A 68 7.81 30.72 -21.30
N GLN A 69 8.17 30.90 -20.02
CA GLN A 69 8.01 32.17 -19.30
C GLN A 69 9.31 32.99 -19.20
N SER A 70 10.46 32.40 -19.54
CA SER A 70 11.79 33.02 -19.43
C SER A 70 12.34 33.51 -20.78
N ALA A 71 11.52 33.50 -21.83
CA ALA A 71 11.91 33.89 -23.19
C ALA A 71 11.24 35.19 -23.69
N ASP A 72 10.46 35.87 -22.84
CA ASP A 72 9.74 37.11 -23.14
C ASP A 72 10.25 38.29 -22.30
#